data_AF-A0A3M6QEV8-F1
#
_entry.id   AF-A0A3M6QEV8-F1
#
_cell.length_a   1.000
_cell.length_b   1.000
_cell.length_c   1.000
_cell.angle_alpha   90.00
_cell.angle_beta   90.00
_cell.angle_gamma   90.00
#
_symmetry.space_group_name_H-M   'P 1'
#
loop_
_entity.id
_entity.type
_entity.pdbx_description
1 polymer ?
#
loop_
_entity_poly.entity_id
_entity_poly.type
_entity_poly.pdbx_seq_one_letter_code
_entity_poly.pdbx_strand_id
1 'polypeptide(L)'
;MSSAPSQLALFIDADNFRACDALKQAMQKVFAEGEPVLKHAYGDAVSLKNLEALLAEYGIRPVCNVSVSKNTTDVALAIAAMEAVCRNPAIKTVVICSGDADFAPLAMRLRELGCKMVCYGMEGIVFKAASRFFDEVEGFKSSDGDTSRLPSALQASSHTPAQPLLPKPVTGVSAADLPSHPSVQQVLQAWPDLRSGQWQPLSQVVGHMRRLGFLGANTKLTRWLAPLQQSFEVQTGTQKPHQIRYLKAGARSVANAPALTRAQLLQAWPDLHDGRWHPLPPVVCALRQRGDLGKNSKIGRWIGPEFELHPGYKPTLIRYRVANAEFATAQNATDKSGKRSPLPVLPEKLHQLRQILLQLAVQRTSDTLVLIAAPCLMAGNWCTYTTVASDLRAQGVLHPSVSLLRVLRNRPERWELAPVEQPQQLRYLGHVRMHKTP
;
A
#
# COMPACT_ATOMS: atom_id res chain seq x y z
N MET A 1 -43.55 5.28 25.02
CA MET A 1 -42.20 4.87 24.58
C MET A 1 -41.73 5.91 23.57
N SER A 2 -40.78 6.77 23.94
CA SER A 2 -40.23 7.76 23.01
C SER A 2 -39.39 7.01 21.97
N SER A 3 -39.89 6.88 20.74
CA SER A 3 -39.11 6.28 19.65
C SER A 3 -37.97 7.23 19.32
N ALA A 4 -36.72 6.80 19.57
CA ALA A 4 -35.56 7.53 19.10
C ALA A 4 -35.71 7.86 17.60
N PRO A 5 -35.26 9.03 17.14
CA PRO A 5 -35.39 9.41 15.74
C PRO A 5 -34.66 8.40 14.86
N SER A 6 -35.33 7.97 13.78
CA SER A 6 -34.75 7.07 12.77
C SER A 6 -33.47 7.67 12.22
N GLN A 7 -32.37 6.93 12.31
CA GLN A 7 -31.06 7.39 11.85
C GLN A 7 -30.76 6.89 10.44
N LEU A 8 -29.93 7.65 9.72
CA LEU A 8 -29.52 7.37 8.36
C LEU A 8 -28.01 7.10 8.30
N ALA A 9 -27.59 6.11 7.53
CA ALA A 9 -26.18 5.84 7.25
C ALA A 9 -25.88 5.97 5.76
N LEU A 10 -24.76 6.60 5.42
CA LEU A 10 -24.31 6.90 4.07
C LEU A 10 -23.00 6.18 3.76
N PHE A 11 -23.02 5.39 2.68
CA PHE A 11 -21.87 4.66 2.14
C PHE A 11 -21.67 5.05 0.67
N ILE A 12 -20.51 5.61 0.35
CA ILE A 12 -20.17 6.04 -1.00
C ILE A 12 -19.10 5.12 -1.57
N ASP A 13 -19.34 4.64 -2.78
CA ASP A 13 -18.35 3.96 -3.61
C ASP A 13 -17.67 5.00 -4.51
N ALA A 14 -16.53 5.52 -4.06
CA ALA A 14 -15.80 6.57 -4.74
C ALA A 14 -15.16 6.08 -6.05
N ASP A 15 -14.92 4.78 -6.21
CA ASP A 15 -14.32 4.24 -7.43
C ASP A 15 -15.31 4.31 -8.60
N ASN A 16 -16.60 4.13 -8.31
CA ASN A 16 -17.71 4.25 -9.24
C ASN A 16 -18.33 5.66 -9.33
N PHE A 17 -18.17 6.52 -8.31
CA PHE A 17 -18.63 7.92 -8.33
C PHE A 17 -17.50 8.90 -8.67
N ARG A 18 -17.19 9.04 -9.96
CA ARG A 18 -16.13 9.95 -10.42
C ARG A 18 -16.59 11.37 -10.74
N ALA A 19 -17.88 11.55 -11.00
CA ALA A 19 -18.45 12.86 -11.32
C ALA A 19 -18.83 13.61 -10.03
N CYS A 20 -18.07 14.66 -9.73
CA CYS A 20 -18.26 15.47 -8.51
C CYS A 20 -19.66 16.11 -8.46
N ASP A 21 -20.19 16.59 -9.59
CA ASP A 21 -21.50 17.24 -9.65
C ASP A 21 -22.67 16.27 -9.40
N ALA A 22 -22.56 15.04 -9.89
CA ALA A 22 -23.56 14.00 -9.66
C ALA A 22 -23.57 13.59 -8.18
N LEU A 23 -22.38 13.43 -7.58
CA LEU A 23 -22.29 13.14 -6.14
C LEU A 23 -22.81 14.31 -5.30
N LYS A 24 -22.56 15.56 -5.69
CA LYS A 24 -23.05 16.74 -4.98
C LYS A 24 -24.58 16.80 -4.95
N GLN A 25 -25.24 16.50 -6.08
CA GLN A 25 -26.70 16.39 -6.14
C GLN A 25 -27.23 15.26 -5.24
N ALA A 26 -26.55 14.10 -5.25
CA ALA A 26 -26.89 13.01 -4.35
C ALA A 26 -26.77 13.42 -2.87
N MET A 27 -25.69 14.12 -2.49
CA MET A 27 -25.51 14.60 -1.11
C MET A 27 -26.59 15.60 -0.71
N GLN A 28 -26.97 16.53 -1.58
CA GLN A 28 -28.06 17.46 -1.30
C GLN A 28 -29.37 16.73 -0.97
N LYS A 29 -29.68 15.64 -1.68
CA LYS A 29 -30.85 14.80 -1.37
C LYS A 29 -30.72 14.05 -0.05
N VAL A 30 -29.59 13.40 0.19
CA VAL A 30 -29.34 12.71 1.47
C VAL A 30 -29.55 13.66 2.65
N PHE A 31 -28.93 14.83 2.60
CA PHE A 31 -28.99 15.80 3.71
C PHE A 31 -30.35 16.49 3.82
N ALA A 32 -31.16 16.52 2.76
CA ALA A 32 -32.55 16.95 2.81
C ALA A 32 -33.45 15.93 3.53
N GLU A 33 -33.17 14.63 3.42
CA GLU A 33 -33.86 13.58 4.20
C GLU A 33 -33.44 13.56 5.67
N GLY A 34 -32.18 13.90 5.95
CA GLY A 34 -31.65 14.05 7.29
C GLY A 34 -30.15 13.86 7.34
N GLU A 35 -29.51 14.40 8.38
CA GLU A 35 -28.06 14.24 8.53
C GLU A 35 -27.68 12.78 8.86
N PRO A 36 -26.82 12.12 8.05
CA PRO A 36 -26.40 10.77 8.36
C PRO A 36 -25.55 10.70 9.63
N VAL A 37 -25.83 9.74 10.49
CA VAL A 37 -25.00 9.43 11.68
C VAL A 37 -23.65 8.82 11.30
N LEU A 38 -23.60 8.13 10.15
CA LEU A 38 -22.38 7.54 9.59
C LEU A 38 -22.24 7.98 8.14
N LYS A 39 -21.07 8.51 7.78
CA LYS A 39 -20.78 9.09 6.46
C LYS A 39 -19.41 8.62 5.99
N HIS A 40 -19.35 7.53 5.22
CA HIS A 40 -18.08 6.97 4.76
C HIS A 40 -18.01 6.89 3.24
N ALA A 41 -16.85 7.23 2.67
CA ALA A 41 -16.55 7.01 1.26
C ALA A 41 -15.40 6.00 1.12
N TYR A 42 -15.61 4.93 0.37
CA TYR A 42 -14.67 3.85 0.13
C TYR A 42 -14.12 3.96 -1.28
N GLY A 43 -12.81 3.79 -1.43
CA GLY A 43 -12.19 3.77 -2.75
C GLY A 43 -10.67 3.72 -2.68
N ASP A 44 -10.06 3.79 -3.85
CA ASP A 44 -8.61 3.95 -3.95
C ASP A 44 -8.16 5.39 -3.60
N ALA A 45 -6.85 5.56 -3.40
CA ALA A 45 -6.29 6.85 -3.01
C ALA A 45 -6.48 7.96 -4.07
N VAL A 46 -6.66 7.60 -5.34
CA VAL A 46 -6.87 8.55 -6.45
C VAL A 46 -8.32 8.99 -6.48
N SER A 47 -9.27 8.04 -6.44
CA SER A 47 -10.71 8.29 -6.40
C SER A 47 -11.09 9.17 -5.21
N LEU A 48 -10.60 8.84 -4.01
CA LEU A 48 -10.87 9.63 -2.81
C LEU A 48 -10.27 11.03 -2.87
N LYS A 49 -9.08 11.17 -3.47
CA LYS A 49 -8.45 12.47 -3.65
C LYS A 49 -9.20 13.35 -4.65
N ASN A 50 -9.78 12.76 -5.70
CA ASN A 50 -10.60 13.51 -6.65
C ASN A 50 -11.87 14.09 -6.00
N LEU A 51 -12.37 13.45 -4.94
CA LEU A 51 -13.56 13.87 -4.20
C LEU A 51 -13.24 14.67 -2.92
N GLU A 52 -11.96 14.95 -2.63
CA GLU A 52 -11.49 15.49 -1.34
C GLU A 52 -12.26 16.75 -0.90
N ALA A 53 -12.50 17.69 -1.81
CA ALA A 53 -13.23 18.92 -1.51
C ALA A 53 -14.68 18.65 -1.08
N LEU A 54 -15.37 17.74 -1.77
CA LEU A 54 -16.75 17.37 -1.48
C LEU A 54 -16.84 16.54 -0.19
N LEU A 55 -15.92 15.61 0.01
CA LEU A 55 -15.85 14.83 1.25
C LEU A 55 -15.63 15.74 2.46
N ALA A 56 -14.78 16.76 2.33
CA ALA A 56 -14.58 17.77 3.37
C ALA A 56 -15.82 18.64 3.60
N GLU A 57 -16.49 19.09 2.52
CA GLU A 57 -17.71 19.94 2.56
C GLU A 57 -18.84 19.27 3.39
N TYR A 58 -19.06 17.97 3.21
CA TYR A 58 -20.15 17.23 3.87
C TYR A 58 -19.71 16.44 5.12
N GLY A 59 -18.45 16.56 5.54
CA GLY A 59 -17.91 15.83 6.69
C GLY A 59 -17.94 14.30 6.50
N ILE A 60 -17.65 13.84 5.30
CA ILE A 60 -17.62 12.42 4.93
C ILE A 60 -16.21 11.89 5.17
N ARG A 61 -16.10 10.79 5.93
CA ARG A 61 -14.82 10.15 6.22
C ARG A 61 -14.34 9.32 5.02
N PRO A 62 -13.15 9.60 4.45
CA PRO A 62 -12.56 8.74 3.45
C PRO A 62 -12.00 7.45 4.09
N VAL A 63 -12.23 6.32 3.45
CA VAL A 63 -11.70 5.00 3.80
C VAL A 63 -10.95 4.45 2.59
N CYS A 64 -9.64 4.68 2.59
CA CYS A 64 -8.76 4.22 1.51
C CYS A 64 -8.51 2.72 1.64
N ASN A 65 -8.84 1.97 0.59
CA ASN A 65 -8.53 0.55 0.48
C ASN A 65 -7.34 0.33 -0.46
N VAL A 66 -6.48 -0.61 -0.11
CA VAL A 66 -5.43 -1.11 -1.01
C VAL A 66 -6.04 -2.26 -1.80
N SER A 67 -6.17 -2.11 -3.12
CA SER A 67 -6.78 -3.13 -3.98
C SER A 67 -5.95 -4.43 -3.95
N VAL A 68 -6.49 -5.47 -3.30
CA VAL A 68 -5.92 -6.83 -3.31
C VAL A 68 -6.49 -7.63 -4.49
N SER A 69 -7.75 -7.37 -4.81
CA SER A 69 -8.53 -7.94 -5.91
C SER A 69 -9.48 -6.88 -6.49
N LYS A 70 -10.17 -7.20 -7.60
CA LYS A 70 -11.10 -6.29 -8.28
C LYS A 70 -12.20 -5.75 -7.33
N ASN A 71 -12.70 -6.59 -6.41
CA ASN A 71 -13.88 -6.28 -5.59
C ASN A 71 -13.49 -5.94 -4.13
N THR A 72 -12.25 -5.52 -3.87
CA THR A 72 -11.79 -5.25 -2.49
C THR A 72 -12.59 -4.09 -1.85
N THR A 73 -12.84 -3.02 -2.61
CA THR A 73 -13.60 -1.86 -2.14
C THR A 73 -15.04 -2.25 -1.82
N ASP A 74 -15.69 -2.99 -2.72
CA ASP A 74 -17.10 -3.38 -2.59
C ASP A 74 -17.34 -4.27 -1.37
N VAL A 75 -16.46 -5.26 -1.16
CA VAL A 75 -16.54 -6.15 0.00
C VAL A 75 -16.31 -5.37 1.30
N ALA A 76 -15.35 -4.44 1.33
CA ALA A 76 -15.10 -3.63 2.51
C ALA A 76 -16.29 -2.72 2.85
N LEU A 77 -16.91 -2.11 1.84
CA LEU A 77 -18.12 -1.30 2.00
C LEU A 77 -19.28 -2.16 2.53
N ALA A 78 -19.52 -3.32 1.94
CA ALA A 78 -20.60 -4.23 2.33
C ALA A 78 -20.45 -4.72 3.79
N ILE A 79 -19.23 -5.09 4.20
CA ILE A 79 -18.93 -5.48 5.57
C ILE A 79 -19.24 -4.32 6.53
N ALA A 80 -18.79 -3.11 6.21
CA ALA A 80 -19.00 -1.94 7.07
C ALA A 80 -20.48 -1.55 7.17
N ALA A 81 -21.24 -1.66 6.09
CA ALA A 81 -22.68 -1.40 6.08
C ALA A 81 -23.45 -2.38 6.99
N MET A 82 -23.17 -3.68 6.87
CA MET A 82 -23.74 -4.70 7.75
C MET A 82 -23.34 -4.49 9.20
N GLU A 83 -22.07 -4.20 9.47
CA GLU A 83 -21.57 -3.95 10.83
C GLU A 83 -22.25 -2.73 11.47
N ALA A 84 -22.42 -1.64 10.72
CA ALA A 84 -23.06 -0.42 11.21
C ALA A 84 -24.51 -0.69 11.67
N VAL A 85 -25.30 -1.37 10.84
CA VAL A 85 -26.70 -1.68 11.16
C VAL A 85 -26.81 -2.68 12.32
N CYS A 86 -25.97 -3.72 12.32
CA CYS A 86 -25.96 -4.72 13.40
C CYS A 86 -25.56 -4.12 14.75
N ARG A 87 -24.64 -3.15 14.78
CA ARG A 87 -24.20 -2.48 16.02
C ARG A 87 -25.14 -1.38 16.47
N ASN A 88 -25.85 -0.73 15.54
CA ASN A 88 -26.76 0.34 15.84
C ASN A 88 -28.14 0.10 15.19
N PRO A 89 -29.07 -0.56 15.90
CA PRO A 89 -30.42 -0.83 15.40
C PRO A 89 -31.27 0.42 15.13
N ALA A 90 -30.83 1.61 15.57
CA ALA A 90 -31.49 2.88 15.28
C ALA A 90 -31.27 3.36 13.83
N ILE A 91 -30.28 2.81 13.12
CA ILE A 91 -30.11 3.04 11.68
C ILE A 91 -31.24 2.34 10.95
N LYS A 92 -32.21 3.12 10.47
CA LYS A 92 -33.38 2.63 9.73
C LYS A 92 -33.34 2.96 8.25
N THR A 93 -32.42 3.82 7.82
CA THR A 93 -32.19 4.13 6.40
C THR A 93 -30.72 3.95 6.08
N VAL A 94 -30.42 3.23 5.00
CA VAL A 94 -29.07 3.08 4.48
C VAL A 94 -29.05 3.57 3.03
N VAL A 95 -28.21 4.56 2.77
CA VAL A 95 -27.96 5.11 1.45
C VAL A 95 -26.65 4.55 0.91
N ILE A 96 -26.71 3.89 -0.24
CA ILE A 96 -25.55 3.44 -0.99
C ILE A 96 -25.43 4.32 -2.24
N CYS A 97 -24.33 5.05 -2.34
CA CYS A 97 -23.96 5.73 -3.58
C CYS A 97 -23.08 4.78 -4.41
N SER A 98 -23.71 3.88 -5.17
CA SER A 98 -23.07 3.06 -6.21
C SER A 98 -24.08 2.64 -7.27
N GLY A 99 -23.62 2.44 -8.51
CA GLY A 99 -24.43 1.89 -9.60
C GLY A 99 -24.29 0.38 -9.80
N ASP A 100 -23.42 -0.29 -9.02
CA ASP A 100 -23.08 -1.70 -9.22
C ASP A 100 -24.20 -2.66 -8.75
N ALA A 101 -24.45 -3.69 -9.55
CA ALA A 101 -25.41 -4.74 -9.24
C ALA A 101 -24.92 -5.68 -8.12
N ASP A 102 -23.61 -5.72 -7.86
CA ASP A 102 -23.00 -6.56 -6.81
C ASP A 102 -23.51 -6.20 -5.40
N PHE A 103 -24.08 -5.00 -5.19
CA PHE A 103 -24.70 -4.60 -3.92
C PHE A 103 -26.15 -5.10 -3.73
N ALA A 104 -26.76 -5.76 -4.72
CA ALA A 104 -28.13 -6.25 -4.60
C ALA A 104 -28.34 -7.23 -3.42
N PRO A 105 -27.45 -8.23 -3.17
CA PRO A 105 -27.58 -9.13 -2.01
C PRO A 105 -27.45 -8.39 -0.67
N LEU A 106 -26.61 -7.36 -0.60
CA LEU A 106 -26.47 -6.51 0.59
C LEU A 106 -27.77 -5.76 0.86
N ALA A 107 -28.36 -5.14 -0.16
CA ALA A 107 -29.61 -4.40 -0.03
C ALA A 107 -30.74 -5.31 0.46
N MET A 108 -30.88 -6.52 -0.10
CA MET A 108 -31.86 -7.49 0.38
C MET A 108 -31.65 -7.83 1.85
N ARG A 109 -30.40 -8.11 2.24
CA ARG A 109 -30.10 -8.48 3.63
C ARG A 109 -30.38 -7.36 4.62
N LEU A 110 -30.09 -6.11 4.26
CA LEU A 110 -30.38 -4.95 5.11
C LEU A 110 -31.90 -4.67 5.21
N ARG A 111 -32.67 -4.93 4.15
CA ARG A 111 -34.15 -4.88 4.19
C ARG A 111 -34.75 -5.94 5.10
N GLU A 112 -34.20 -7.15 5.09
CA GLU A 112 -34.58 -8.21 6.05
C GLU A 112 -34.34 -7.79 7.51
N LEU A 113 -33.36 -6.92 7.76
CA LEU A 113 -33.09 -6.32 9.08
C LEU A 113 -33.98 -5.11 9.40
N GLY A 114 -34.89 -4.75 8.49
CA GLY A 114 -35.84 -3.64 8.66
C GLY A 114 -35.28 -2.27 8.32
N CYS A 115 -34.24 -2.18 7.48
CA CYS A 115 -33.74 -0.92 6.95
C CYS A 115 -34.39 -0.59 5.60
N LYS A 116 -34.76 0.67 5.40
CA LYS A 116 -35.03 1.27 4.08
C LYS A 116 -33.71 1.37 3.32
N MET A 117 -33.67 0.85 2.10
CA MET A 117 -32.49 0.90 1.23
C MET A 117 -32.67 1.92 0.12
N VAL A 118 -31.75 2.88 0.05
CA VAL A 118 -31.73 3.93 -0.99
C VAL A 118 -30.47 3.76 -1.83
N CYS A 119 -30.62 3.75 -3.15
CA CYS A 119 -29.53 3.65 -4.11
C CYS A 119 -29.44 4.92 -4.94
N TYR A 120 -28.29 5.58 -4.86
CA TYR A 120 -27.95 6.71 -5.71
C TYR A 120 -26.81 6.30 -6.62
N GLY A 121 -26.94 6.57 -7.92
CA GLY A 121 -25.92 6.24 -8.91
C GLY A 121 -25.80 7.32 -9.97
N MET A 122 -24.89 7.11 -10.93
CA MET A 122 -24.89 7.90 -12.15
C MET A 122 -25.95 7.38 -13.11
N GLU A 123 -26.63 8.29 -13.81
CA GLU A 123 -27.62 7.90 -14.81
C GLU A 123 -27.00 7.05 -15.92
N GLY A 124 -27.67 5.95 -16.29
CA GLY A 124 -27.17 4.97 -17.25
C GLY A 124 -26.19 3.93 -16.68
N ILE A 125 -25.67 4.14 -15.46
CA ILE A 125 -24.81 3.16 -14.76
C ILE A 125 -25.62 2.31 -13.79
N VAL A 126 -26.60 2.93 -13.11
CA VAL A 126 -27.53 2.19 -12.25
C VAL A 126 -28.18 1.06 -13.04
N PHE A 127 -27.99 -0.17 -12.56
CA PHE A 127 -28.53 -1.34 -13.23
C PHE A 127 -30.06 -1.33 -13.25
N LYS A 128 -30.66 -1.75 -14.39
CA LYS A 128 -32.12 -1.62 -14.65
C LYS A 128 -33.02 -2.30 -13.61
N ALA A 129 -32.52 -3.32 -12.92
CA ALA A 129 -33.28 -4.07 -11.92
C ALA A 129 -33.11 -3.53 -10.49
N ALA A 130 -32.41 -2.41 -10.30
CA ALA A 130 -32.12 -1.86 -8.97
C ALA A 130 -33.38 -1.62 -8.13
N SER A 131 -34.47 -1.17 -8.76
CA SER A 131 -35.76 -0.93 -8.08
C SER A 131 -36.41 -2.19 -7.50
N ARG A 132 -35.92 -3.40 -7.82
CA ARG A 132 -36.36 -4.64 -7.17
C ARG A 132 -35.68 -4.88 -5.83
N PHE A 133 -34.45 -4.36 -5.67
CA PHE A 133 -33.60 -4.63 -4.51
C PHE A 133 -33.59 -3.48 -3.51
N PHE A 134 -33.68 -2.24 -4.02
CA PHE A 134 -33.71 -1.01 -3.24
C PHE A 134 -35.13 -0.44 -3.22
N ASP A 135 -35.49 0.22 -2.12
CA ASP A 135 -36.80 0.86 -1.96
C ASP A 135 -36.86 2.18 -2.75
N GLU A 136 -35.74 2.89 -2.85
CA GLU A 136 -35.59 4.09 -3.68
C GLU A 136 -34.33 4.02 -4.53
N VAL A 137 -34.44 4.44 -5.79
CA VAL A 137 -33.34 4.42 -6.75
C VAL A 137 -33.37 5.69 -7.58
N GLU A 138 -32.23 6.38 -7.66
CA GLU A 138 -32.09 7.59 -8.45
C GLU A 138 -30.74 7.68 -9.17
N GLY A 139 -30.79 8.09 -10.43
CA GLY A 139 -29.61 8.35 -11.25
C GLY A 139 -29.38 9.85 -11.41
N PHE A 140 -28.15 10.30 -11.20
CA PHE A 140 -27.76 11.70 -11.36
C PHE A 140 -26.93 11.89 -12.63
N LYS A 141 -27.17 13.00 -13.34
CA LYS A 141 -26.41 13.37 -14.53
C LYS A 141 -25.11 14.08 -14.14
N SER A 142 -24.04 13.74 -14.84
CA SER A 142 -22.82 14.57 -14.87
C SER A 142 -23.04 15.75 -15.82
N SER A 143 -22.51 16.92 -15.47
CA SER A 143 -22.47 18.10 -16.34
C SER A 143 -21.56 17.90 -17.56
N ASP A 144 -20.57 17.00 -17.45
CA ASP A 144 -19.79 16.50 -18.57
C ASP A 144 -20.60 15.43 -19.33
N GLY A 145 -21.15 15.81 -20.47
CA GLY A 145 -22.02 15.00 -21.34
C GLY A 145 -21.37 13.82 -22.06
N ASP A 146 -20.45 13.08 -21.42
CA ASP A 146 -19.91 11.83 -21.98
C ASP A 146 -20.13 10.64 -21.04
N THR A 147 -21.37 10.13 -21.03
CA THR A 147 -21.73 8.85 -20.40
C THR A 147 -21.38 7.64 -21.29
N SER A 148 -20.65 7.82 -22.39
CA SER A 148 -20.41 6.75 -23.39
C SER A 148 -19.07 6.00 -23.25
N ARG A 149 -18.24 6.30 -22.25
CA ARG A 149 -16.96 5.59 -22.05
C ARG A 149 -16.76 5.08 -20.63
N LEU A 150 -17.59 4.09 -20.25
CA LEU A 150 -17.16 3.09 -19.27
C LEU A 150 -16.69 1.84 -20.01
N PRO A 151 -15.48 1.32 -19.75
CA PRO A 151 -15.16 -0.06 -20.06
C PRO A 151 -16.08 -0.93 -19.21
N SER A 152 -17.08 -1.53 -19.87
CA SER A 152 -17.85 -2.66 -19.35
C SER A 152 -16.90 -3.84 -19.14
N ALA A 153 -16.27 -3.88 -17.96
CA ALA A 153 -15.53 -5.05 -17.50
C ALA A 153 -16.50 -5.93 -16.70
N LEU A 154 -17.12 -6.86 -17.44
CA LEU A 154 -17.75 -8.12 -17.03
C LEU A 154 -19.28 -8.16 -17.04
N GLN A 155 -19.85 -8.34 -18.24
CA GLN A 155 -20.91 -9.33 -18.39
C GLN A 155 -20.27 -10.73 -18.43
N ALA A 156 -20.81 -11.64 -17.64
CA ALA A 156 -20.42 -13.04 -17.57
C ALA A 156 -20.87 -13.82 -18.81
N SER A 157 -20.00 -14.64 -19.40
CA SER A 157 -20.37 -15.95 -19.96
C SER A 157 -19.17 -16.88 -20.05
N SER A 158 -19.45 -18.14 -19.74
CA SER A 158 -18.65 -19.34 -19.78
C SER A 158 -18.23 -19.80 -21.19
N HIS A 159 -17.32 -20.80 -21.21
CA HIS A 159 -16.89 -21.70 -22.30
C HIS A 159 -15.57 -21.36 -23.04
N THR A 160 -14.53 -22.15 -22.67
CA THR A 160 -13.61 -22.99 -23.50
C THR A 160 -12.98 -22.41 -24.79
N PRO A 161 -11.67 -22.65 -25.05
CA PRO A 161 -10.86 -21.80 -25.92
C PRO A 161 -11.08 -22.10 -27.41
N ALA A 162 -11.54 -21.10 -28.16
CA ALA A 162 -11.48 -21.09 -29.62
C ALA A 162 -10.57 -19.95 -30.09
N GLN A 163 -9.48 -20.34 -30.77
CA GLN A 163 -8.53 -19.45 -31.43
C GLN A 163 -9.24 -18.51 -32.43
N PRO A 164 -8.91 -17.22 -32.48
CA PRO A 164 -9.28 -16.39 -33.63
C PRO A 164 -8.30 -16.64 -34.79
N LEU A 165 -8.89 -17.07 -35.91
CA LEU A 165 -8.27 -17.33 -37.21
C LEU A 165 -7.49 -16.10 -37.74
N LEU A 166 -6.26 -16.36 -38.18
CA LEU A 166 -5.43 -15.47 -38.99
C LEU A 166 -6.09 -15.16 -40.34
N PRO A 167 -5.97 -13.93 -40.87
CA PRO A 167 -5.93 -13.71 -42.31
C PRO A 167 -4.53 -14.05 -42.86
N LYS A 168 -4.44 -14.93 -43.86
CA LYS A 168 -3.26 -15.12 -44.74
C LYS A 168 -3.42 -14.27 -46.01
N PRO A 169 -2.42 -14.17 -46.90
CA PRO A 169 -1.13 -13.51 -46.74
C PRO A 169 -0.93 -12.44 -47.84
N VAL A 170 0.03 -11.51 -47.67
CA VAL A 170 0.69 -10.89 -48.83
C VAL A 170 2.13 -11.34 -48.87
N THR A 171 2.49 -11.78 -50.05
CA THR A 171 3.66 -12.49 -50.51
C THR A 171 4.96 -11.72 -50.35
N GLY A 172 6.00 -12.46 -49.94
CA GLY A 172 7.34 -12.33 -50.52
C GLY A 172 8.35 -11.49 -49.74
N VAL A 173 8.95 -12.08 -48.70
CA VAL A 173 10.41 -12.10 -48.54
C VAL A 173 10.81 -13.45 -47.92
N SER A 174 11.78 -14.11 -48.55
CA SER A 174 12.34 -15.42 -48.18
C SER A 174 12.93 -15.42 -46.77
N ALA A 175 12.71 -16.50 -46.02
CA ALA A 175 13.10 -16.69 -44.62
C ALA A 175 14.59 -17.02 -44.40
N ALA A 176 15.49 -16.59 -45.28
CA ALA A 176 16.90 -16.99 -45.26
C ALA A 176 17.89 -15.92 -44.78
N ASP A 177 17.49 -14.66 -44.60
CA ASP A 177 18.39 -13.56 -44.21
C ASP A 177 17.87 -12.73 -43.02
N LEU A 178 17.55 -13.35 -41.88
CA LEU A 178 17.36 -12.61 -40.63
C LEU A 178 18.67 -12.58 -39.81
N PRO A 179 19.35 -11.42 -39.70
CA PRO A 179 20.52 -11.33 -38.84
C PRO A 179 20.12 -11.48 -37.36
N SER A 180 20.82 -12.38 -36.68
CA SER A 180 20.61 -12.77 -35.28
C SER A 180 20.88 -11.64 -34.26
N HIS A 181 21.33 -10.47 -34.72
CA HIS A 181 21.64 -9.31 -33.89
C HIS A 181 21.04 -8.03 -34.47
N PRO A 182 20.35 -7.23 -33.64
CA PRO A 182 19.79 -5.96 -34.07
C PRO A 182 20.93 -4.97 -34.35
N SER A 183 20.99 -4.41 -35.57
CA SER A 183 21.89 -3.29 -35.88
C SER A 183 21.17 -1.96 -35.70
N VAL A 184 21.86 -0.93 -35.18
CA VAL A 184 21.30 0.41 -34.98
C VAL A 184 20.71 0.99 -36.28
N GLN A 185 21.40 0.78 -37.40
CA GLN A 185 20.93 1.24 -38.71
C GLN A 185 19.61 0.59 -39.14
N GLN A 186 19.37 -0.69 -38.81
CA GLN A 186 18.14 -1.40 -39.17
C GLN A 186 16.95 -0.86 -38.38
N VAL A 187 17.13 -0.55 -37.09
CA VAL A 187 16.09 0.07 -36.25
C VAL A 187 15.73 1.47 -36.75
N LEU A 188 16.74 2.26 -37.15
CA LEU A 188 16.52 3.60 -37.71
C LEU A 188 15.99 3.59 -39.15
N GLN A 189 16.18 2.49 -39.89
CA GLN A 189 15.60 2.29 -41.22
C GLN A 189 14.14 1.86 -41.13
N ALA A 190 13.80 1.00 -40.16
CA ALA A 190 12.44 0.56 -39.88
C ALA A 190 11.57 1.67 -39.25
N TRP A 191 12.17 2.62 -38.53
CA TRP A 191 11.45 3.75 -37.94
C TRP A 191 12.29 5.04 -38.03
N PRO A 192 12.17 5.80 -39.14
CA PRO A 192 12.95 7.02 -39.38
C PRO A 192 12.75 8.10 -38.34
N ASP A 193 11.56 8.19 -37.71
CA ASP A 193 11.25 9.23 -36.73
C ASP A 193 12.07 9.13 -35.45
N LEU A 194 12.70 7.97 -35.19
CA LEU A 194 13.65 7.84 -34.07
C LEU A 194 14.93 8.65 -34.33
N ARG A 195 15.29 8.93 -35.60
CA ARG A 195 16.44 9.79 -35.94
C ARG A 195 16.28 11.22 -35.44
N SER A 196 15.05 11.65 -35.17
CA SER A 196 14.75 12.97 -34.60
C SER A 196 15.25 13.13 -33.16
N GLY A 197 15.55 12.03 -32.45
CA GLY A 197 15.97 12.05 -31.05
C GLY A 197 14.84 12.33 -30.04
N GLN A 198 13.60 12.49 -30.51
CA GLN A 198 12.43 12.67 -29.65
C GLN A 198 11.90 11.35 -29.09
N TRP A 199 11.10 11.45 -28.01
CA TRP A 199 10.45 10.30 -27.39
C TRP A 199 9.30 9.78 -28.25
N GLN A 200 9.36 8.50 -28.60
CA GLN A 200 8.36 7.82 -29.42
C GLN A 200 7.59 6.77 -28.61
N PRO A 201 6.27 6.58 -28.83
CA PRO A 201 5.47 5.60 -28.10
C PRO A 201 5.94 4.16 -28.37
N LEU A 202 6.27 3.42 -27.30
CA LEU A 202 6.81 2.06 -27.42
C LEU A 202 5.82 1.10 -28.10
N SER A 203 4.51 1.26 -27.88
CA SER A 203 3.47 0.43 -28.49
C SER A 203 3.44 0.54 -30.02
N GLN A 204 3.62 1.74 -30.56
CA GLN A 204 3.63 1.98 -32.01
C GLN A 204 4.89 1.39 -32.64
N VAL A 205 6.05 1.58 -32.00
CA VAL A 205 7.33 1.00 -32.45
C VAL A 205 7.26 -0.52 -32.43
N VAL A 206 6.75 -1.14 -31.35
CA VAL A 206 6.57 -2.61 -31.25
C VAL A 206 5.61 -3.14 -32.31
N GLY A 207 4.48 -2.46 -32.54
CA GLY A 207 3.50 -2.86 -33.55
C GLY A 207 4.08 -2.84 -34.96
N HIS A 208 4.85 -1.80 -35.29
CA HIS A 208 5.48 -1.66 -36.60
C HIS A 208 6.60 -2.69 -36.83
N MET A 209 7.46 -2.91 -35.83
CA MET A 209 8.54 -3.90 -35.92
C MET A 209 8.04 -5.34 -36.03
N ARG A 210 6.89 -5.67 -35.42
CA ARG A 210 6.23 -6.97 -35.60
C ARG A 210 5.64 -7.13 -37.00
N ARG A 211 5.06 -6.06 -37.55
CA ARG A 211 4.50 -6.06 -38.91
C ARG A 211 5.57 -6.26 -39.99
N LEU A 212 6.77 -5.72 -39.76
CA LEU A 212 7.94 -5.88 -40.65
C LEU A 212 8.71 -7.19 -40.42
N GLY A 213 8.29 -8.05 -39.48
CA GLY A 213 8.94 -9.34 -39.21
C GLY A 213 10.23 -9.27 -38.40
N PHE A 214 10.68 -8.09 -37.97
CA PHE A 214 11.90 -7.92 -37.16
C PHE A 214 11.75 -8.41 -35.71
N LEU A 215 10.50 -8.47 -35.21
CA LEU A 215 10.20 -8.87 -33.83
C LEU A 215 9.18 -10.01 -33.83
N GLY A 216 9.53 -11.15 -33.21
CA GLY A 216 8.61 -12.27 -33.02
C GLY A 216 7.38 -11.87 -32.18
N ALA A 217 6.24 -12.55 -32.39
CA ALA A 217 4.94 -12.21 -31.81
C ALA A 217 4.97 -12.05 -30.27
N ASN A 218 5.83 -12.81 -29.58
CA ASN A 218 5.95 -12.81 -28.11
C ASN A 218 7.27 -12.21 -27.59
N THR A 219 8.14 -11.70 -28.46
CA THR A 219 9.43 -11.16 -28.03
C THR A 219 9.26 -9.76 -27.44
N LYS A 220 9.77 -9.55 -26.24
CA LYS A 220 9.76 -8.22 -25.57
C LYS A 220 10.83 -7.33 -26.18
N LEU A 221 10.42 -6.18 -26.74
CA LEU A 221 11.33 -5.21 -27.37
C LEU A 221 12.43 -4.71 -26.40
N THR A 222 12.15 -4.60 -25.11
CA THR A 222 13.15 -4.26 -24.08
C THR A 222 14.28 -5.29 -23.95
N ARG A 223 13.98 -6.58 -24.13
CA ARG A 223 14.98 -7.66 -24.13
C ARG A 223 15.73 -7.72 -25.46
N TRP A 224 15.03 -7.46 -26.56
CA TRP A 224 15.62 -7.44 -27.89
C TRP A 224 16.57 -6.24 -28.10
N LEU A 225 16.26 -5.08 -27.53
CA LEU A 225 17.12 -3.89 -27.52
C LEU A 225 18.27 -3.94 -26.49
N ALA A 226 18.37 -5.01 -25.68
CA ALA A 226 19.42 -5.13 -24.66
C ALA A 226 20.85 -4.97 -25.22
N PRO A 227 21.20 -5.50 -26.41
CA PRO A 227 22.52 -5.27 -27.02
C PRO A 227 22.77 -3.83 -27.48
N LEU A 228 21.70 -3.03 -27.67
CA LEU A 228 21.73 -1.67 -28.21
C LEU A 228 21.40 -0.59 -27.17
N GLN A 229 21.48 -0.90 -25.87
CA GLN A 229 21.19 0.05 -24.78
C GLN A 229 22.10 1.28 -24.76
N GLN A 230 23.25 1.24 -25.45
CA GLN A 230 24.13 2.39 -25.60
C GLN A 230 23.59 3.44 -26.59
N SER A 231 22.69 3.02 -27.49
CA SER A 231 22.16 3.86 -28.57
C SER A 231 20.67 4.18 -28.41
N PHE A 232 19.94 3.48 -27.54
CA PHE A 232 18.51 3.69 -27.32
C PHE A 232 18.17 3.79 -25.83
N GLU A 233 17.36 4.76 -25.47
CA GLU A 233 16.87 4.96 -24.11
C GLU A 233 15.37 4.63 -24.05
N VAL A 234 14.99 3.82 -23.06
CA VAL A 234 13.59 3.42 -22.83
C VAL A 234 13.12 3.95 -21.49
N GLN A 235 12.05 4.72 -21.48
CA GLN A 235 11.48 5.26 -20.25
C GLN A 235 10.72 4.16 -19.50
N THR A 236 11.30 3.69 -18.39
CA THR A 236 10.70 2.72 -17.47
C THR A 236 10.20 3.44 -16.21
N GLY A 237 8.93 3.89 -16.26
CA GLY A 237 8.22 4.39 -15.09
C GLY A 237 7.69 3.25 -14.20
N THR A 238 7.09 3.62 -13.06
CA THR A 238 6.40 2.72 -12.10
C THR A 238 5.18 1.98 -12.68
N GLN A 239 4.77 2.28 -13.92
CA GLN A 239 3.95 1.42 -14.76
C GLN A 239 4.62 1.30 -16.15
N LYS A 240 4.38 0.15 -16.80
CA LYS A 240 5.02 -0.44 -18.00
C LYS A 240 5.78 0.55 -18.93
N PRO A 241 6.92 0.15 -19.54
CA PRO A 241 7.70 1.08 -20.38
C PRO A 241 6.85 1.66 -21.52
N HIS A 242 6.74 3.00 -21.58
CA HIS A 242 5.79 3.69 -22.46
C HIS A 242 6.45 4.37 -23.66
N GLN A 243 7.74 4.73 -23.58
CA GLN A 243 8.41 5.51 -24.62
C GLN A 243 9.87 5.08 -24.85
N ILE A 244 10.35 5.28 -26.07
CA ILE A 244 11.73 5.00 -26.53
C ILE A 244 12.28 6.19 -27.32
N ARG A 245 13.57 6.49 -27.16
CA ARG A 245 14.29 7.47 -28.01
C ARG A 245 15.65 6.96 -28.44
N TYR A 246 16.14 7.44 -29.58
CA TYR A 246 17.51 7.19 -30.05
C TYR A 246 18.47 8.25 -29.52
N LEU A 247 19.60 7.81 -28.98
CA LEU A 247 20.70 8.66 -28.54
C LEU A 247 21.73 8.70 -29.66
N LYS A 248 21.80 9.83 -30.39
CA LYS A 248 22.82 10.05 -31.41
C LYS A 248 24.20 9.87 -30.78
N ALA A 249 25.06 9.05 -31.42
CA ALA A 249 26.40 8.72 -30.93
C ALA A 249 27.14 9.99 -30.49
N GLY A 250 27.35 10.13 -29.17
CA GLY A 250 27.96 11.30 -28.53
C GLY A 250 27.24 11.84 -27.29
N ALA A 251 25.96 11.52 -27.08
CA ALA A 251 25.23 11.98 -25.90
C ALA A 251 25.41 11.01 -24.71
N ARG A 252 26.25 11.39 -23.74
CA ARG A 252 26.46 10.66 -22.48
C ARG A 252 25.12 10.36 -21.79
N SER A 253 24.90 9.08 -21.48
CA SER A 253 23.81 8.59 -20.64
C SER A 253 23.82 9.27 -19.27
N VAL A 254 22.70 9.89 -18.88
CA VAL A 254 22.48 10.50 -17.55
C VAL A 254 22.19 9.42 -16.48
N ALA A 255 22.44 8.14 -16.78
CA ALA A 255 22.25 7.06 -15.81
C ALA A 255 23.34 6.99 -14.72
N ASN A 256 24.47 7.68 -14.90
CA ASN A 256 25.55 7.81 -13.92
C ASN A 256 25.75 9.29 -13.54
N ALA A 257 24.84 9.85 -12.74
CA ALA A 257 25.15 11.05 -11.98
C ALA A 257 26.10 10.66 -10.83
N PRO A 258 27.25 11.33 -10.64
CA PRO A 258 28.13 11.05 -9.50
C PRO A 258 27.39 11.31 -8.19
N ALA A 259 27.69 10.53 -7.16
CA ALA A 259 27.17 10.78 -5.81
C ALA A 259 27.56 12.21 -5.38
N LEU A 260 26.61 12.94 -4.75
CA LEU A 260 26.88 14.27 -4.24
C LEU A 260 27.97 14.19 -3.17
N THR A 261 28.97 15.07 -3.26
CA THR A 261 30.05 15.16 -2.28
C THR A 261 29.52 15.70 -0.95
N ARG A 262 30.21 15.39 0.16
CA ARG A 262 29.90 15.91 1.50
C ARG A 262 29.73 17.43 1.51
N ALA A 263 30.60 18.14 0.80
CA ALA A 263 30.56 19.59 0.70
C ALA A 263 29.26 20.10 0.05
N GLN A 264 28.81 19.46 -1.03
CA GLN A 264 27.58 19.87 -1.72
C GLN A 264 26.33 19.66 -0.86
N LEU A 265 26.28 18.54 -0.12
CA LEU A 265 25.16 18.23 0.78
C LEU A 265 25.12 19.13 2.01
N LEU A 266 26.26 19.38 2.66
CA LEU A 266 26.33 20.29 3.81
C LEU A 266 26.12 21.76 3.41
N GLN A 267 26.50 22.15 2.20
CA GLN A 267 26.22 23.50 1.71
C GLN A 267 24.72 23.68 1.41
N ALA A 268 24.01 22.62 0.98
CA ALA A 268 22.57 22.67 0.75
C ALA A 268 21.77 22.57 2.04
N TRP A 269 22.29 21.85 3.05
CA TRP A 269 21.66 21.68 4.35
C TRP A 269 22.74 21.57 5.46
N PRO A 270 23.12 22.70 6.09
CA PRO A 270 24.19 22.72 7.09
C PRO A 270 23.92 21.80 8.28
N ASP A 271 22.68 21.78 8.78
CA ASP A 271 22.30 21.03 9.99
C ASP A 271 22.52 19.52 9.89
N LEU A 272 22.78 18.97 8.68
CA LEU A 272 23.10 17.56 8.51
C LEU A 272 24.41 17.18 9.22
N HIS A 273 25.28 18.14 9.59
CA HIS A 273 26.53 17.88 10.30
C HIS A 273 26.35 17.28 11.70
N ASP A 274 25.19 17.47 12.34
CA ASP A 274 24.92 17.05 13.72
C ASP A 274 24.74 15.54 13.91
N GLY A 275 24.74 14.75 12.82
CA GLY A 275 24.53 13.29 12.88
C GLY A 275 23.12 12.87 13.30
N ARG A 276 22.22 13.83 13.49
CA ARG A 276 20.80 13.60 13.82
C ARG A 276 20.02 13.19 12.56
N TRP A 277 18.85 12.61 12.77
CA TRP A 277 17.93 12.31 11.68
C TRP A 277 17.18 13.57 11.25
N HIS A 278 17.34 13.97 9.99
CA HIS A 278 16.63 15.09 9.39
C HIS A 278 15.61 14.60 8.36
N PRO A 279 14.49 15.32 8.16
CA PRO A 279 13.53 15.01 7.12
C PRO A 279 14.18 15.07 5.73
N LEU A 280 14.02 14.00 4.95
CA LEU A 280 14.56 13.91 3.59
C LEU A 280 13.87 14.85 2.57
N PRO A 281 12.54 15.09 2.61
CA PRO A 281 11.88 15.93 1.61
C PRO A 281 12.39 17.39 1.53
N PRO A 282 12.64 18.10 2.66
CA PRO A 282 13.27 19.43 2.64
C PRO A 282 14.67 19.43 2.03
N VAL A 283 15.50 18.43 2.37
CA VAL A 283 16.88 18.28 1.83
C VAL A 283 16.82 18.08 0.31
N VAL A 284 15.92 17.22 -0.17
CA VAL A 284 15.71 16.99 -1.61
C VAL A 284 15.20 18.24 -2.31
N CYS A 285 14.34 19.03 -1.65
CA CYS A 285 13.85 20.29 -2.19
C CYS A 285 15.00 21.31 -2.35
N ALA A 286 15.84 21.47 -1.33
CA ALA A 286 17.00 22.37 -1.35
C ALA A 286 18.01 22.00 -2.46
N LEU A 287 18.30 20.71 -2.61
CA LEU A 287 19.20 20.21 -3.67
C LEU A 287 18.64 20.45 -5.08
N ARG A 288 17.31 20.35 -5.26
CA ARG A 288 16.65 20.65 -6.54
C ARG A 288 16.65 22.14 -6.85
N GLN A 289 16.42 22.98 -5.85
CA GLN A 289 16.45 24.45 -6.02
C GLN A 289 17.84 24.95 -6.42
N ARG A 290 18.90 24.29 -5.93
CA ARG A 290 20.30 24.59 -6.29
C ARG A 290 20.75 24.01 -7.64
N GLY A 291 19.94 23.14 -8.26
CA GLY A 291 20.31 22.45 -9.50
C GLY A 291 21.25 21.26 -9.31
N ASP A 292 21.63 20.94 -8.07
CA ASP A 292 22.46 19.78 -7.69
C ASP A 292 21.74 18.44 -7.93
N LEU A 293 20.39 18.47 -8.03
CA LEU A 293 19.56 17.29 -8.27
C LEU A 293 18.52 17.53 -9.37
N GLY A 294 18.51 16.67 -10.40
CA GLY A 294 17.50 16.70 -11.46
C GLY A 294 16.07 16.43 -10.96
N LYS A 295 15.07 17.01 -11.65
CA LYS A 295 13.64 16.93 -11.28
C LYS A 295 13.12 15.50 -11.07
N ASN A 296 13.72 14.51 -11.73
CA ASN A 296 13.34 13.09 -11.71
C ASN A 296 14.38 12.17 -11.05
N SER A 297 15.37 12.70 -10.33
CA SER A 297 16.41 11.86 -9.73
C SER A 297 15.84 10.96 -8.62
N LYS A 298 16.14 9.66 -8.70
CA LYS A 298 15.71 8.66 -7.71
C LYS A 298 16.43 8.89 -6.37
N ILE A 299 15.66 8.92 -5.29
CA ILE A 299 16.16 9.00 -3.90
C ILE A 299 17.10 7.80 -3.64
N GLY A 300 18.27 8.05 -3.08
CA GLY A 300 19.26 7.03 -2.73
C GLY A 300 20.42 6.87 -3.71
N ARG A 301 20.27 7.26 -5.00
CA ARG A 301 21.37 7.14 -5.98
C ARG A 301 22.45 8.22 -5.90
N TRP A 302 22.10 9.38 -5.34
CA TRP A 302 22.97 10.55 -5.22
C TRP A 302 23.58 10.68 -3.82
N ILE A 303 23.23 9.77 -2.89
CA ILE A 303 23.67 9.83 -1.50
C ILE A 303 25.04 9.19 -1.40
N GLY A 304 26.04 9.98 -1.00
CA GLY A 304 27.41 9.49 -0.78
C GLY A 304 27.51 8.50 0.39
N PRO A 305 28.61 7.73 0.49
CA PRO A 305 28.82 6.72 1.53
C PRO A 305 28.87 7.28 2.96
N GLU A 306 29.02 8.61 3.09
CA GLU A 306 29.02 9.33 4.35
C GLU A 306 27.63 9.67 4.90
N PHE A 307 26.54 9.31 4.22
CA PHE A 307 25.18 9.59 4.66
C PHE A 307 24.34 8.32 4.71
N GLU A 308 23.44 8.24 5.69
CA GLU A 308 22.56 7.11 5.90
C GLU A 308 21.10 7.53 5.73
N LEU A 309 20.34 6.67 5.07
CA LEU A 309 18.89 6.76 4.99
C LEU A 309 18.25 5.85 6.02
N HIS A 310 17.11 6.28 6.57
CA HIS A 310 16.37 5.45 7.50
C HIS A 310 15.87 4.17 6.81
N PRO A 311 16.09 2.98 7.39
CA PRO A 311 15.66 1.72 6.79
C PRO A 311 14.12 1.71 6.66
N GLY A 312 13.63 1.54 5.44
CA GLY A 312 12.19 1.54 5.12
C GLY A 312 11.94 1.59 3.61
N TYR A 313 10.75 1.13 3.19
CA TYR A 313 10.36 1.06 1.77
C TYR A 313 10.34 2.43 1.08
N LYS A 314 10.19 3.51 1.85
CA LYS A 314 10.38 4.90 1.42
C LYS A 314 11.13 5.65 2.52
N PRO A 315 12.44 5.91 2.38
CA PRO A 315 13.20 6.58 3.42
C PRO A 315 12.68 8.01 3.58
N THR A 316 12.22 8.35 4.78
CA THR A 316 11.71 9.68 5.13
C THR A 316 12.74 10.55 5.83
N LEU A 317 13.84 9.94 6.29
CA LEU A 317 14.88 10.58 7.06
C LEU A 317 16.26 10.27 6.49
N ILE A 318 17.17 11.25 6.60
CA ILE A 318 18.60 11.17 6.26
C ILE A 318 19.44 11.66 7.44
N ARG A 319 20.61 11.08 7.65
CA ARG A 319 21.60 11.57 8.61
C ARG A 319 23.01 11.48 8.05
N TYR A 320 23.92 12.31 8.55
CA TYR A 320 25.35 12.12 8.33
C TYR A 320 25.86 10.95 9.16
N ARG A 321 26.60 10.04 8.52
CA ARG A 321 27.34 8.96 9.18
C ARG A 321 28.56 9.60 9.84
N VAL A 322 28.38 10.06 11.07
CA VAL A 322 29.52 10.49 11.90
C VAL A 322 30.43 9.28 12.02
N ALA A 323 31.67 9.40 11.53
CA ALA A 323 32.70 8.40 11.81
C ALA A 323 32.72 8.19 13.33
N ASN A 324 32.66 6.93 13.77
CA ASN A 324 32.42 6.48 15.15
C ASN A 324 33.46 6.96 16.21
N ALA A 325 34.19 8.06 16.00
CA ALA A 325 35.14 8.61 16.95
C ALA A 325 34.52 9.61 17.95
N GLU A 326 33.53 10.43 17.55
CA GLU A 326 33.11 11.58 18.37
C GLU A 326 31.83 11.35 19.20
N PHE A 327 30.99 10.37 18.85
CA PHE A 327 29.86 9.96 19.72
C PHE A 327 30.25 8.93 20.78
N ALA A 328 31.40 8.26 20.63
CA ALA A 328 31.91 7.32 21.62
C ALA A 328 32.39 8.05 22.90
N THR A 329 32.83 9.30 22.79
CA THR A 329 33.27 10.12 23.93
C THR A 329 32.11 10.81 24.66
N ALA A 330 30.99 11.10 23.99
CA ALA A 330 29.83 11.73 24.64
C ALA A 330 28.90 10.74 25.36
N GLN A 331 28.91 9.44 25.00
CA GLN A 331 28.14 8.40 25.71
C GLN A 331 28.95 7.62 26.76
N ASN A 332 30.27 7.82 26.81
CA ASN A 332 31.16 7.29 27.86
C ASN A 332 31.90 8.40 28.62
N ALA A 333 31.28 9.58 28.77
CA ALA A 333 31.66 10.49 29.84
C ALA A 333 31.25 9.85 31.17
N THR A 334 32.10 8.95 31.67
CA THR A 334 32.09 8.56 33.06
C THR A 334 32.60 9.75 33.85
N ASP A 335 31.72 10.35 34.65
CA ASP A 335 32.21 11.14 35.77
C ASP A 335 33.10 10.24 36.64
N LYS A 336 34.08 10.84 37.31
CA LYS A 336 35.13 10.19 38.12
C LYS A 336 34.62 9.30 39.29
N SER A 337 33.34 8.95 39.31
CA SER A 337 32.67 8.07 40.28
C SER A 337 31.95 6.87 39.66
N GLY A 338 32.09 6.57 38.36
CA GLY A 338 31.67 5.29 37.78
C GLY A 338 30.16 5.00 37.75
N LYS A 339 29.29 6.02 37.81
CA LYS A 339 27.83 5.84 37.61
C LYS A 339 27.41 6.31 36.22
N ARG A 340 26.71 5.44 35.48
CA ARG A 340 26.08 5.78 34.19
C ARG A 340 25.04 6.88 34.37
N SER A 341 25.13 7.94 33.58
CA SER A 341 24.07 8.94 33.49
C SER A 341 22.79 8.30 32.94
N PRO A 342 21.59 8.56 33.54
CA PRO A 342 20.35 7.98 33.05
C PRO A 342 20.00 8.52 31.66
N LEU A 343 19.46 7.65 30.80
CA LEU A 343 18.84 8.05 29.53
C LEU A 343 17.76 9.10 29.78
N PRO A 344 17.52 10.02 28.82
CA PRO A 344 16.49 11.04 28.95
C PRO A 344 15.13 10.39 29.23
N VAL A 345 14.53 10.78 30.36
CA VAL A 345 13.27 10.24 30.84
C VAL A 345 12.17 10.68 29.86
N LEU A 346 11.46 9.71 29.29
CA LEU A 346 10.28 9.97 28.46
C LEU A 346 9.29 10.86 29.25
N PRO A 347 8.62 11.85 28.62
CA PRO A 347 7.55 12.59 29.26
C PRO A 347 6.57 11.65 29.94
N GLU A 348 6.14 11.98 31.16
CA GLU A 348 5.44 11.07 32.06
C GLU A 348 4.18 10.45 31.45
N LYS A 349 3.45 11.21 30.63
CA LYS A 349 2.29 10.73 29.85
C LYS A 349 2.66 9.64 28.83
N LEU A 350 3.80 9.78 28.15
CA LEU A 350 4.29 8.77 27.19
C LEU A 350 4.85 7.55 27.91
N HIS A 351 5.45 7.74 29.10
CA HIS A 351 5.85 6.63 29.96
C HIS A 351 4.63 5.80 30.38
N GLN A 352 3.57 6.45 30.88
CA GLN A 352 2.32 5.81 31.26
C GLN A 352 1.70 5.04 30.10
N LEU A 353 1.57 5.67 28.91
CA LEU A 353 1.03 5.02 27.72
C LEU A 353 1.87 3.79 27.30
N ARG A 354 3.21 3.90 27.34
CA ARG A 354 4.10 2.78 27.09
C ARG A 354 3.89 1.64 28.09
N GLN A 355 3.73 1.94 29.38
CA GLN A 355 3.46 0.91 30.39
C GLN A 355 2.11 0.20 30.13
N ILE A 356 1.07 0.96 29.79
CA ILE A 356 -0.26 0.42 29.46
C ILE A 356 -0.19 -0.50 28.23
N LEU A 357 0.49 -0.06 27.16
CA LEU A 357 0.66 -0.87 25.95
C LEU A 357 1.43 -2.16 26.23
N LEU A 358 2.48 -2.10 27.06
CA LEU A 358 3.23 -3.29 27.47
C LEU A 358 2.39 -4.24 28.34
N GLN A 359 1.51 -3.71 29.21
CA GLN A 359 0.56 -4.52 29.99
C GLN A 359 -0.47 -5.21 29.10
N LEU A 360 -1.08 -4.50 28.15
CA LEU A 360 -2.03 -5.06 27.20
C LEU A 360 -1.38 -6.13 26.31
N ALA A 361 -0.13 -5.92 25.90
CA ALA A 361 0.63 -6.92 25.13
C ALA A 361 0.82 -8.22 25.93
N VAL A 362 1.17 -8.14 27.22
CA VAL A 362 1.31 -9.30 28.11
C VAL A 362 -0.03 -10.01 28.32
N GLN A 363 -1.14 -9.27 28.47
CA GLN A 363 -2.47 -9.85 28.64
C GLN A 363 -3.00 -10.57 27.39
N ARG A 364 -2.55 -10.16 26.21
CA ARG A 364 -2.97 -10.75 24.93
C ARG A 364 -2.21 -12.05 24.60
N THR A 365 -1.05 -12.26 25.22
CA THR A 365 -0.26 -13.49 25.04
C THR A 365 -0.90 -14.63 25.85
N SER A 366 -1.60 -15.55 25.15
CA SER A 366 -2.16 -16.76 25.75
C SER A 366 -1.18 -17.93 25.67
N ASP A 367 -1.33 -18.92 26.57
CA ASP A 367 -0.46 -20.10 26.57
C ASP A 367 -0.54 -20.87 25.25
N THR A 368 -1.72 -20.90 24.61
CA THR A 368 -1.90 -21.48 23.28
C THR A 368 -1.03 -20.78 22.24
N LEU A 369 -0.94 -19.45 22.27
CA LEU A 369 -0.09 -18.69 21.35
C LEU A 369 1.40 -18.95 21.61
N VAL A 370 1.78 -19.11 22.88
CA VAL A 370 3.16 -19.47 23.25
C VAL A 370 3.52 -20.86 22.73
N LEU A 371 2.61 -21.84 22.86
CA LEU A 371 2.82 -23.20 22.39
C LEU A 371 2.82 -23.34 20.87
N ILE A 372 1.97 -22.57 20.17
CA ILE A 372 1.99 -22.50 18.70
C ILE A 372 3.33 -21.96 18.20
N ALA A 373 3.85 -20.91 18.86
CA ALA A 373 5.07 -20.25 18.42
C ALA A 373 6.36 -20.92 18.89
N ALA A 374 6.32 -21.70 19.97
CA ALA A 374 7.42 -22.54 20.43
C ALA A 374 6.96 -24.00 20.60
N PRO A 375 6.81 -24.77 19.48
CA PRO A 375 6.33 -26.15 19.52
C PRO A 375 7.22 -27.09 20.34
N CYS A 376 8.49 -26.74 20.54
CA CYS A 376 9.42 -27.48 21.40
C CYS A 376 8.91 -27.65 22.84
N LEU A 377 8.09 -26.71 23.32
CA LEU A 377 7.47 -26.76 24.64
C LEU A 377 6.31 -27.76 24.74
N MET A 378 5.69 -28.13 23.61
CA MET A 378 4.56 -29.08 23.60
C MET A 378 4.97 -30.49 24.03
N ALA A 379 6.26 -30.83 23.87
CA ALA A 379 6.81 -32.13 24.27
C ALA A 379 7.03 -32.26 25.80
N GLY A 380 6.85 -31.18 26.58
CA GLY A 380 7.11 -31.19 28.03
C GLY A 380 8.59 -31.23 28.43
N ASN A 381 9.50 -31.19 27.45
CA ASN A 381 10.93 -31.21 27.66
C ASN A 381 11.48 -29.82 28.04
N TRP A 382 12.63 -29.82 28.71
CA TRP A 382 13.36 -28.59 28.99
C TRP A 382 13.85 -27.93 27.70
N CYS A 383 13.45 -26.69 27.50
CA CYS A 383 13.81 -25.87 26.35
C CYS A 383 14.64 -24.66 26.81
N THR A 384 15.60 -24.24 25.99
CA THR A 384 16.44 -23.08 26.29
C THR A 384 15.62 -21.79 26.28
N TYR A 385 15.66 -21.03 27.37
CA TYR A 385 14.88 -19.81 27.55
C TYR A 385 15.14 -18.76 26.47
N THR A 386 16.40 -18.58 26.06
CA THR A 386 16.79 -17.61 25.03
C THR A 386 16.26 -17.97 23.64
N THR A 387 16.29 -19.25 23.29
CA THR A 387 15.74 -19.77 22.03
C THR A 387 14.24 -19.54 21.96
N VAL A 388 13.51 -19.94 23.01
CA VAL A 388 12.06 -19.71 23.08
C VAL A 388 11.73 -18.22 23.03
N ALA A 389 12.47 -17.37 23.75
CA ALA A 389 12.26 -15.92 23.70
C ALA A 389 12.57 -15.32 22.32
N SER A 390 13.49 -15.91 21.57
CA SER A 390 13.78 -15.51 20.18
C SER A 390 12.65 -15.90 19.24
N ASP A 391 12.18 -17.15 19.32
CA ASP A 391 11.13 -17.69 18.46
C ASP A 391 9.80 -16.95 18.65
N LEU A 392 9.44 -16.65 19.90
CA LEU A 392 8.26 -15.86 20.23
C LEU A 392 8.32 -14.43 19.68
N ARG A 393 9.51 -13.82 19.61
CA ARG A 393 9.70 -12.50 19.00
C ARG A 393 9.65 -12.56 17.49
N ALA A 394 10.26 -13.59 16.89
CA ALA A 394 10.25 -13.79 15.43
C ALA A 394 8.82 -13.97 14.89
N GLN A 395 7.96 -14.64 15.66
CA GLN A 395 6.54 -14.84 15.31
C GLN A 395 5.61 -13.70 15.80
N GLY A 396 6.15 -12.65 16.41
CA GLY A 396 5.37 -11.49 16.86
C GLY A 396 4.48 -11.73 18.08
N VAL A 397 4.62 -12.88 18.76
CA VAL A 397 3.86 -13.23 19.97
C VAL A 397 4.39 -12.51 21.21
N LEU A 398 5.71 -12.25 21.25
CA LEU A 398 6.38 -11.48 22.30
C LEU A 398 6.91 -10.16 21.74
N HIS A 399 6.50 -9.03 22.35
CA HIS A 399 7.01 -7.72 21.96
C HIS A 399 8.53 -7.58 22.28
N PRO A 400 9.35 -6.94 21.44
CA PRO A 400 10.81 -6.87 21.62
C PRO A 400 11.27 -6.31 22.97
N SER A 401 10.53 -5.33 23.51
CA SER A 401 10.81 -4.72 24.81
C SER A 401 10.19 -5.44 26.02
N VAL A 402 9.45 -6.53 25.81
CA VAL A 402 8.82 -7.31 26.90
C VAL A 402 9.71 -8.52 27.21
N SER A 403 9.96 -8.75 28.50
CA SER A 403 10.66 -9.95 28.96
C SER A 403 9.72 -11.15 28.98
N LEU A 404 10.18 -12.29 28.46
CA LEU A 404 9.43 -13.56 28.48
C LEU A 404 9.06 -13.95 29.92
N LEU A 405 9.95 -13.72 30.90
CA LEU A 405 9.69 -13.87 32.32
C LEU A 405 8.40 -13.14 32.80
N ARG A 406 8.11 -11.95 32.25
CA ARG A 406 6.92 -11.18 32.64
C ARG A 406 5.64 -11.82 32.11
N VAL A 407 5.71 -12.49 30.98
CA VAL A 407 4.59 -13.27 30.41
C VAL A 407 4.37 -14.55 31.20
N LEU A 408 5.44 -15.29 31.50
CA LEU A 408 5.35 -16.56 32.22
C LEU A 408 4.92 -16.40 33.68
N ARG A 409 5.33 -15.31 34.34
CA ARG A 409 4.89 -14.96 35.72
C ARG A 409 3.39 -14.65 35.84
N ASN A 410 2.70 -14.39 34.73
CA ASN A 410 1.25 -14.19 34.75
C ASN A 410 0.48 -15.50 35.02
N ARG A 411 1.12 -16.68 34.79
CA ARG A 411 0.55 -18.03 34.98
C ARG A 411 1.61 -19.01 35.48
N PRO A 412 2.14 -18.84 36.71
CA PRO A 412 3.24 -19.66 37.23
C PRO A 412 2.90 -21.16 37.32
N GLU A 413 1.62 -21.52 37.39
CA GLU A 413 1.14 -22.89 37.47
C GLU A 413 1.33 -23.71 36.18
N ARG A 414 1.66 -23.06 35.05
CA ARG A 414 1.81 -23.70 33.74
C ARG A 414 3.25 -23.84 33.27
N TRP A 415 4.20 -23.19 33.93
CA TRP A 415 5.57 -23.06 33.48
C TRP A 415 6.55 -23.38 34.60
N GLU A 416 7.56 -24.18 34.30
CA GLU A 416 8.67 -24.39 35.23
C GLU A 416 9.94 -23.80 34.64
N LEU A 417 10.69 -23.10 35.51
CA LEU A 417 11.85 -22.31 35.16
C LEU A 417 13.05 -22.80 35.97
N ALA A 418 14.17 -23.06 35.29
CA ALA A 418 15.40 -23.49 35.91
C ALA A 418 16.60 -22.66 35.43
N PRO A 419 17.41 -22.07 36.33
CA PRO A 419 17.15 -21.78 37.76
C PRO A 419 16.12 -20.64 37.96
N VAL A 420 15.55 -20.52 39.16
CA VAL A 420 14.39 -19.64 39.46
C VAL A 420 14.71 -18.15 39.32
N GLU A 421 15.92 -17.72 39.70
CA GLU A 421 16.32 -16.30 39.67
C GLU A 421 16.79 -15.82 38.29
N GLN A 422 17.48 -16.69 37.54
CA GLN A 422 17.99 -16.42 36.19
C GLN A 422 17.69 -17.61 35.28
N PRO A 423 16.46 -17.74 34.76
CA PRO A 423 16.07 -18.93 34.01
C PRO A 423 16.89 -19.06 32.74
N GLN A 424 17.58 -20.19 32.64
CA GLN A 424 18.26 -20.61 31.42
C GLN A 424 17.41 -21.63 30.65
N GLN A 425 16.53 -22.33 31.36
CA GLN A 425 15.65 -23.35 30.82
C GLN A 425 14.21 -23.16 31.29
N LEU A 426 13.29 -23.61 30.44
CA LEU A 426 11.85 -23.46 30.55
C LEU A 426 11.19 -24.76 30.09
N ARG A 427 10.22 -25.28 30.84
CA ARG A 427 9.32 -26.34 30.39
C ARG A 427 7.85 -25.99 30.62
N TYR A 428 6.97 -26.52 29.77
CA TYR A 428 5.53 -26.41 29.92
C TYR A 428 4.98 -27.60 30.70
N LEU A 429 4.18 -27.35 31.74
CA LEU A 429 3.71 -28.38 32.67
C LEU A 429 2.38 -29.04 32.26
N GLY A 430 1.65 -28.49 31.28
CA GLY A 430 0.32 -28.99 30.91
C GLY A 430 -0.70 -28.90 32.06
N HIS A 431 -1.94 -29.35 31.83
CA HIS A 431 -2.96 -29.40 32.89
C HIS A 431 -2.58 -30.43 33.95
N VAL A 432 -2.02 -29.99 35.08
CA VAL A 432 -1.89 -30.82 36.27
C VAL A 432 -3.30 -31.12 36.77
N ARG A 433 -3.77 -32.37 36.60
CA ARG A 433 -4.87 -32.91 37.40
C ARG A 433 -4.40 -32.84 38.86
N MET A 434 -5.06 -32.00 39.65
CA MET A 434 -4.99 -32.06 41.11
C MET A 434 -5.37 -33.48 41.54
N HIS A 435 -4.39 -34.35 41.80
CA HIS A 435 -4.62 -35.52 42.62
C HIS A 435 -4.91 -35.00 44.04
N LYS A 436 -6.17 -35.07 44.45
CA LYS A 436 -6.51 -35.13 45.87
C LYS A 436 -5.74 -36.32 46.47
N THR A 437 -4.77 -36.03 47.31
CA THR A 437 -4.24 -37.02 48.26
C THR A 437 -5.33 -37.32 49.30
N PRO A 438 -5.55 -38.60 49.67
CA PRO A 438 -6.40 -38.97 50.79
C PRO A 438 -5.83 -38.53 52.13
#